data_AF-A0A1A7WPN2-F1
#
_entry.id   AF-A0A1A7WPN2-F1
#
_cell.length_a   1.000
_cell.length_b   1.000
_cell.length_c   1.000
_cell.angle_alpha   90.00
_cell.angle_beta   90.00
_cell.angle_gamma   90.00
#
_symmetry.space_group_name_H-M   'P 1'
#
loop_
_entity.id
_entity.type
_entity.pdbx_description
1 polymer ?
#
loop_
_entity_poly.entity_id
_entity_poly.type
_entity_poly.pdbx_seq_one_letter_code
_entity_poly.pdbx_strand_id
1 'polypeptide(L)'
;INIFLFVWYYLFYDRGDNFFYTRHILGSALAWARAPAAVLNFNCMLILLPVCRNLLSLIRGSLMCCSRTMRKQMDKNLTFHKLVAYMIALMTAVHIVAHLLNVEWYNNSRQGVYDELSTALSDLADTKNTTYLNPIRITNLNAQDIPIYFAFTSIAGLTGVIITLALILMITSSMEVIRRNYFEVFWYTHHLFVIFFAGLVIHGIGGIVRRQSDMEEHNITICKDQADDWGKIPECPNPEFEG
;
A
#
# COMPACT_ATOMS: atom_id res chain seq x y z
N ILE A 1 -17.37 4.81 -6.06
CA ILE A 1 -16.21 3.94 -6.38
C ILE A 1 -15.13 4.04 -5.31
N ASN A 2 -14.48 5.19 -5.08
CA ASN A 2 -13.44 5.33 -4.05
C ASN A 2 -13.86 4.80 -2.66
N ILE A 3 -15.02 5.21 -2.14
CA ILE A 3 -15.54 4.71 -0.86
C ILE A 3 -15.75 3.19 -0.88
N PHE A 4 -16.34 2.67 -1.96
CA PHE A 4 -16.55 1.23 -2.12
C PHE A 4 -15.22 0.46 -2.12
N LEU A 5 -14.23 0.90 -2.91
CA LEU A 5 -12.90 0.29 -2.94
C LEU A 5 -12.25 0.32 -1.56
N PHE A 6 -12.31 1.47 -0.89
CA PHE A 6 -11.78 1.61 0.46
C PHE A 6 -12.43 0.61 1.42
N VAL A 7 -13.76 0.62 1.54
CA VAL A 7 -14.49 -0.24 2.47
C VAL A 7 -14.30 -1.72 2.14
N TRP A 8 -14.35 -2.08 0.86
CA TRP A 8 -14.17 -3.46 0.41
C TRP A 8 -12.80 -4.00 0.80
N TYR A 9 -11.72 -3.31 0.42
CA TYR A 9 -10.37 -3.76 0.75
C TYR A 9 -10.09 -3.65 2.24
N TYR A 10 -10.65 -2.67 2.94
CA TYR A 10 -10.53 -2.56 4.39
C TYR A 10 -11.08 -3.82 5.06
N LEU A 11 -12.34 -4.17 4.77
CA LEU A 11 -12.99 -5.34 5.34
C LEU A 11 -12.32 -6.65 4.90
N PHE A 12 -11.81 -6.73 3.67
CA PHE A 12 -11.08 -7.91 3.19
C PHE A 12 -9.85 -8.22 4.04
N TYR A 13 -9.03 -7.21 4.36
CA TYR A 13 -7.83 -7.40 5.18
C TYR A 13 -8.13 -7.44 6.69
N ASP A 14 -9.16 -6.71 7.13
CA ASP A 14 -9.58 -6.64 8.54
C ASP A 14 -10.38 -7.87 9.02
N ARG A 15 -11.03 -8.60 8.10
CA ARG A 15 -11.88 -9.75 8.46
C ARG A 15 -11.51 -11.08 7.79
N GLY A 16 -10.67 -11.09 6.75
CA GLY A 16 -10.28 -12.34 6.10
C GLY A 16 -9.46 -13.25 7.01
N ASP A 17 -9.85 -14.51 7.17
CA ASP A 17 -9.20 -15.46 8.10
C ASP A 17 -7.73 -15.73 7.72
N ASN A 18 -7.42 -15.75 6.42
CA ASN A 18 -6.05 -15.92 5.91
C ASN A 18 -5.09 -14.80 6.34
N PHE A 19 -5.59 -13.67 6.84
CA PHE A 19 -4.77 -12.58 7.37
C PHE A 19 -4.72 -12.58 8.89
N PHE A 20 -5.25 -13.59 9.59
CA PHE A 20 -5.30 -13.62 11.04
C PHE A 20 -3.92 -13.38 11.67
N TYR A 21 -2.91 -14.19 11.33
CA TYR A 21 -1.55 -14.02 11.87
C TYR A 21 -0.90 -12.71 11.43
N THR A 22 -1.08 -12.30 10.17
CA THR A 22 -0.58 -11.01 9.69
C THR A 22 -1.19 -9.84 10.47
N ARG A 23 -2.49 -9.91 10.78
CA ARG A 23 -3.25 -8.93 11.56
C ARG A 23 -2.94 -9.01 13.04
N HIS A 24 -2.54 -10.17 13.55
CA HIS A 24 -2.07 -10.31 14.92
C HIS A 24 -0.84 -9.42 15.15
N ILE A 25 0.11 -9.44 14.21
CA ILE A 25 1.30 -8.56 14.22
C ILE A 25 0.94 -7.11 13.87
N LEU A 26 0.20 -6.91 12.78
CA LEU A 26 0.00 -5.59 12.16
C LEU A 26 -1.29 -4.87 12.55
N GLY A 27 -2.11 -5.45 13.43
CA GLY A 27 -3.40 -4.90 13.82
C GLY A 27 -4.24 -4.37 12.65
N SER A 28 -4.94 -3.27 12.89
CA SER A 28 -5.73 -2.58 11.85
C SER A 28 -4.89 -1.80 10.85
N ALA A 29 -3.60 -1.56 11.11
CA ALA A 29 -2.70 -0.84 10.21
C ALA A 29 -2.48 -1.58 8.88
N LEU A 30 -2.63 -2.91 8.87
CA LEU A 30 -2.69 -3.70 7.65
C LEU A 30 -3.82 -3.24 6.72
N ALA A 31 -5.06 -3.18 7.21
CA ALA A 31 -6.21 -2.76 6.43
C ALA A 31 -6.11 -1.27 6.03
N TRP A 32 -5.63 -0.42 6.95
CA TRP A 32 -5.39 1.00 6.69
C TRP A 32 -4.24 1.27 5.71
N ALA A 33 -3.33 0.33 5.45
CA ALA A 33 -2.33 0.46 4.39
C ALA A 33 -2.90 0.00 3.04
N ARG A 34 -3.62 -1.12 3.03
CA ARG A 34 -4.06 -1.78 1.79
C ARG A 34 -5.31 -1.14 1.17
N ALA A 35 -6.25 -0.65 1.98
CA ALA A 35 -7.45 0.02 1.47
C ALA A 35 -7.12 1.33 0.71
N PRO A 36 -6.31 2.26 1.26
CA PRO A 36 -5.82 3.40 0.49
C PRO A 36 -5.02 3.01 -0.75
N ALA A 37 -4.21 1.94 -0.71
CA ALA A 37 -3.44 1.49 -1.88
C ALA A 37 -4.35 1.13 -3.06
N ALA A 38 -5.47 0.44 -2.81
CA ALA A 38 -6.46 0.15 -3.85
C ALA A 38 -7.10 1.41 -4.43
N VAL A 39 -7.44 2.37 -3.57
CA VAL A 39 -7.97 3.68 -3.99
C VAL A 39 -6.92 4.46 -4.78
N LEU A 40 -5.65 4.44 -4.36
CA LEU A 40 -4.53 5.07 -5.06
C LEU A 40 -4.35 4.48 -6.46
N ASN A 41 -4.30 3.15 -6.59
CA ASN A 41 -4.18 2.48 -7.90
C ASN A 41 -5.29 2.93 -8.86
N PHE A 42 -6.53 2.99 -8.38
CA PHE A 42 -7.65 3.46 -9.18
C PHE A 42 -7.51 4.94 -9.58
N ASN A 43 -7.18 5.84 -8.65
CA ASN A 43 -7.07 7.27 -8.98
C ASN A 43 -5.84 7.58 -9.84
N CYS A 44 -4.72 6.88 -9.64
CA CYS A 44 -3.53 6.98 -10.47
C CYS A 44 -3.77 6.46 -11.90
N MET A 45 -4.62 5.44 -12.09
CA MET A 45 -5.08 5.05 -13.43
C MET A 45 -5.92 6.17 -14.08
N LEU A 46 -6.76 6.87 -13.30
CA LEU A 46 -7.67 7.89 -13.81
C LEU A 46 -7.01 9.25 -14.10
N ILE A 47 -5.96 9.64 -13.37
CA ILE A 47 -5.45 11.02 -13.34
C ILE A 47 -4.96 11.53 -14.71
N LEU A 48 -4.51 10.63 -15.59
CA LEU A 48 -4.03 10.96 -16.95
C LEU A 48 -5.17 11.12 -17.96
N LEU A 49 -6.28 10.40 -17.79
CA LEU A 49 -7.44 10.48 -18.69
C LEU A 49 -7.93 11.92 -18.94
N PRO A 50 -8.13 12.79 -17.93
CA PRO A 50 -8.62 14.15 -18.16
C PRO A 50 -7.65 15.06 -18.92
N VAL A 51 -6.37 14.70 -19.04
CA VAL A 51 -5.38 15.51 -19.76
C VAL A 51 -5.08 14.99 -21.17
N CYS A 52 -5.56 13.78 -21.53
CA CYS A 52 -5.46 13.19 -22.86
C CYS A 52 -6.46 13.79 -23.86
N ARG A 53 -6.22 15.01 -24.35
CA ARG A 53 -7.14 15.80 -25.19
C ARG A 53 -7.66 15.05 -26.44
N ASN A 54 -6.80 14.31 -27.14
CA ASN A 54 -7.20 13.55 -28.34
C ASN A 54 -8.14 12.38 -27.98
N LEU A 55 -7.83 11.64 -26.92
CA LEU A 55 -8.67 10.55 -26.43
C LEU A 55 -10.04 11.07 -25.98
N LEU A 56 -10.07 12.19 -25.26
CA LEU A 56 -11.33 12.82 -24.84
C LEU A 56 -12.15 13.28 -26.06
N SER A 57 -11.51 13.77 -27.10
CA SER A 57 -12.18 14.13 -28.37
C SER A 57 -12.83 12.91 -29.04
N LEU A 58 -12.12 11.77 -29.09
CA LEU A 58 -12.64 10.52 -29.62
C LEU A 58 -13.83 9.99 -28.81
N ILE A 59 -13.72 9.99 -27.48
CA ILE A 59 -14.79 9.55 -26.57
C ILE A 59 -16.03 10.45 -26.69
N ARG A 60 -15.85 11.76 -26.92
CA ARG A 60 -16.97 12.69 -27.20
C ARG A 60 -17.73 12.32 -28.48
N GLY A 61 -17.01 11.89 -29.53
CA GLY A 61 -17.60 11.48 -30.79
C GLY A 61 -18.33 10.13 -30.71
N SER A 62 -17.81 9.17 -29.94
CA SER A 62 -18.39 7.82 -29.83
C SER A 62 -19.55 7.69 -28.84
N LEU A 63 -19.58 8.47 -27.74
CA LEU A 63 -20.63 8.41 -26.71
C LEU A 63 -21.82 9.37 -26.96
N MET A 64 -21.96 9.89 -28.19
CA MET A 64 -22.97 10.90 -28.53
C MET A 64 -24.43 10.50 -28.28
N CYS A 65 -24.74 9.21 -28.12
CA CYS A 65 -26.13 8.75 -28.01
C CYS A 65 -26.70 8.76 -26.58
N CYS A 66 -25.90 8.61 -25.51
CA CYS A 66 -26.47 8.07 -24.25
C CYS A 66 -26.26 8.86 -22.94
N SER A 67 -25.49 9.95 -22.85
CA SER A 67 -25.41 10.69 -21.56
C SER A 67 -24.98 12.16 -21.65
N ARG A 68 -25.93 13.08 -21.45
CA ARG A 68 -25.65 14.53 -21.23
C ARG A 68 -24.75 14.77 -20.01
N THR A 69 -24.84 13.92 -18.99
CA THR A 69 -24.07 14.05 -17.74
C THR A 69 -22.58 13.79 -17.95
N MET A 70 -22.23 12.76 -18.74
CA MET A 70 -20.84 12.44 -19.06
C MET A 70 -20.16 13.54 -19.88
N ARG A 71 -20.90 14.17 -20.81
CA ARG A 71 -20.40 15.32 -21.58
C ARG A 71 -19.99 16.49 -20.68
N LYS A 72 -20.83 16.85 -19.71
CA LYS A 72 -20.56 17.96 -18.76
C LYS A 72 -19.32 17.72 -17.89
N GLN A 73 -19.06 16.46 -17.49
CA GLN A 73 -17.84 16.11 -16.75
C GLN A 73 -16.60 16.19 -17.64
N MET A 74 -16.71 15.80 -18.90
CA MET A 74 -15.63 15.85 -19.88
C MET A 74 -15.27 17.29 -20.31
N ASP A 75 -16.20 18.25 -20.19
CA ASP A 75 -15.94 19.68 -20.41
C ASP A 75 -15.23 20.33 -19.21
N LYS A 76 -15.35 19.74 -18.01
CA LYS A 76 -14.63 20.14 -16.79
C LYS A 76 -13.47 19.19 -16.46
N ASN A 77 -12.82 18.64 -17.48
CA ASN A 77 -11.74 17.67 -17.34
C ASN A 77 -10.62 18.11 -16.39
N LEU A 78 -10.17 19.38 -16.44
CA LEU A 78 -9.14 19.89 -15.53
C LEU A 78 -9.63 20.01 -14.08
N THR A 79 -10.91 20.33 -13.86
CA THR A 79 -11.50 20.31 -12.51
C THR A 79 -11.54 18.87 -11.97
N PHE A 80 -11.89 17.91 -12.83
CA PHE A 80 -11.85 16.49 -12.48
C PHE A 80 -10.43 16.02 -12.15
N HIS A 81 -9.42 16.38 -12.97
CA HIS A 81 -8.01 16.10 -12.69
C HIS A 81 -7.59 16.59 -11.30
N LYS A 82 -7.95 17.83 -10.93
CA LYS A 82 -7.66 18.38 -9.59
C LYS A 82 -8.35 17.61 -8.47
N LEU A 83 -9.61 17.20 -8.67
CA LEU A 83 -10.34 16.40 -7.68
C LEU A 83 -9.70 15.02 -7.46
N VAL A 84 -9.26 14.37 -8.54
CA VAL A 84 -8.52 13.10 -8.46
C VAL A 84 -7.17 13.32 -7.76
N ALA A 85 -6.46 14.42 -8.05
CA ALA A 85 -5.21 14.76 -7.38
C ALA A 85 -5.38 14.97 -5.86
N TYR A 86 -6.45 15.63 -5.41
CA TYR A 86 -6.75 15.76 -3.98
C TYR A 86 -7.05 14.41 -3.32
N MET A 87 -7.74 13.50 -4.02
CA MET A 87 -7.98 12.14 -3.52
C MET A 87 -6.68 11.34 -3.40
N ILE A 88 -5.78 11.45 -4.40
CA ILE A 88 -4.44 10.84 -4.35
C ILE A 88 -3.68 11.37 -3.14
N ALA A 89 -3.62 12.69 -2.95
CA ALA A 89 -2.92 13.30 -1.82
C ALA A 89 -3.42 12.79 -0.46
N LEU A 90 -4.74 12.75 -0.27
CA LEU A 90 -5.36 12.26 0.96
C LEU A 90 -5.04 10.79 1.21
N MET A 91 -5.24 9.94 0.21
CA MET A 91 -5.01 8.49 0.36
C MET A 91 -3.52 8.17 0.52
N THR A 92 -2.62 8.93 -0.11
CA THR A 92 -1.18 8.81 0.10
C THR A 92 -0.80 9.11 1.55
N ALA A 93 -1.36 10.16 2.16
CA ALA A 93 -1.08 10.48 3.56
C ALA A 93 -1.51 9.33 4.50
N VAL A 94 -2.73 8.80 4.31
CA VAL A 94 -3.24 7.67 5.11
C VAL A 94 -2.38 6.42 4.91
N HIS A 95 -2.03 6.11 3.65
CA HIS A 95 -1.20 4.96 3.29
C HIS A 95 0.20 5.02 3.93
N ILE A 96 0.86 6.18 3.89
CA ILE A 96 2.19 6.37 4.49
C ILE A 96 2.14 6.16 6.00
N VAL A 97 1.18 6.80 6.69
CA VAL A 97 1.04 6.65 8.15
C VAL A 97 0.82 5.19 8.53
N ALA A 98 -0.05 4.48 7.81
CA ALA A 98 -0.27 3.05 8.05
C ALA A 98 0.99 2.20 7.78
N HIS A 99 1.77 2.53 6.76
CA HIS A 99 3.06 1.85 6.51
C HIS A 99 4.09 2.10 7.61
N LEU A 100 4.19 3.32 8.14
CA LEU A 100 5.08 3.62 9.26
C LEU A 100 4.71 2.81 10.51
N LEU A 101 3.41 2.71 10.83
CA LEU A 101 2.93 1.87 11.92
C LEU A 101 3.21 0.38 11.67
N ASN A 102 3.01 -0.10 10.45
CA ASN A 102 3.30 -1.50 10.11
C ASN A 102 4.78 -1.86 10.31
N VAL A 103 5.70 -0.99 9.87
CA VAL A 103 7.14 -1.23 10.05
C VAL A 103 7.51 -1.22 11.53
N GLU A 104 6.97 -0.28 12.30
CA GLU A 104 7.18 -0.21 13.75
C GLU A 104 6.66 -1.47 14.46
N TRP A 105 5.47 -1.96 14.10
CA TRP A 105 4.88 -3.13 14.73
C TRP A 105 5.58 -4.44 14.32
N TYR A 106 6.05 -4.54 13.08
CA TYR A 106 6.96 -5.63 12.69
C TYR A 106 8.25 -5.60 13.52
N ASN A 107 8.83 -4.42 13.76
CA ASN A 107 10.05 -4.29 14.55
C ASN A 107 9.79 -4.72 16.01
N ASN A 108 8.75 -4.18 16.64
CA ASN A 108 8.41 -4.49 18.03
C ASN A 108 8.07 -5.97 18.25
N SER A 109 7.37 -6.60 17.31
CA SER A 109 7.07 -8.04 17.35
C SER A 109 8.34 -8.88 17.27
N ARG A 110 9.29 -8.49 16.42
CA ARG A 110 10.60 -9.13 16.28
C ARG A 110 11.49 -8.96 17.52
N GLN A 111 11.35 -7.84 18.23
CA GLN A 111 12.08 -7.57 19.47
C GLN A 111 11.44 -8.21 20.72
N GLY A 112 10.31 -8.92 20.57
CA GLY A 112 9.63 -9.55 21.70
C GLY A 112 8.92 -8.58 22.63
N VAL A 113 8.51 -7.40 22.13
CA VAL A 113 7.84 -6.37 22.94
C VAL A 113 6.38 -6.73 23.25
N TYR A 114 5.76 -7.56 22.41
CA TYR A 114 4.36 -7.96 22.52
C TYR A 114 4.23 -9.37 23.12
N ASP A 115 3.45 -10.25 22.49
CA ASP A 115 3.22 -11.62 22.95
C ASP A 115 4.13 -12.65 22.26
N GLU A 116 4.20 -13.85 22.86
CA GLU A 116 5.00 -14.98 22.38
C GLU A 116 4.61 -15.38 20.95
N LEU A 117 3.32 -15.31 20.60
CA LEU A 117 2.83 -15.61 19.26
C LEU A 117 3.41 -14.64 18.22
N SER A 118 3.42 -13.33 18.50
CA SER A 118 3.96 -12.30 17.61
C SER A 118 5.47 -12.47 17.40
N THR A 119 6.19 -12.89 18.44
CA THR A 119 7.61 -13.21 18.36
C THR A 119 7.85 -14.48 17.56
N ALA A 120 7.13 -15.56 17.83
CA ALA A 120 7.22 -16.82 17.10
C ALA A 120 6.95 -16.62 15.59
N LEU A 121 5.89 -15.90 15.24
CA LEU A 121 5.57 -15.53 13.85
C LEU A 121 6.66 -14.66 13.20
N SER A 122 7.27 -13.76 13.99
CA SER A 122 8.37 -12.94 13.51
C SER A 122 9.66 -13.74 13.32
N ASP A 123 9.82 -14.86 14.04
CA ASP A 123 10.98 -15.76 14.01
C ASP A 123 10.96 -16.82 12.93
N LEU A 124 9.80 -17.05 12.29
CA LEU A 124 9.69 -17.92 11.12
C LEU A 124 10.68 -17.51 10.03
N ALA A 125 11.60 -18.40 9.69
CA ALA A 125 12.56 -18.24 8.60
C ALA A 125 12.00 -18.80 7.29
N ASP A 126 12.54 -18.35 6.16
CA ASP A 126 12.24 -18.96 4.87
C ASP A 126 13.10 -20.23 4.73
N THR A 127 12.47 -21.40 4.86
CA THR A 127 13.10 -22.72 4.73
C THR A 127 12.25 -23.61 3.83
N LYS A 128 12.63 -24.89 3.67
CA LYS A 128 11.82 -25.82 2.86
C LYS A 128 10.43 -26.10 3.44
N ASN A 129 10.24 -25.91 4.75
CA ASN A 129 9.04 -26.30 5.49
C ASN A 129 8.38 -25.11 6.23
N THR A 130 8.91 -23.90 6.06
CA THR A 130 8.43 -22.70 6.73
C THR A 130 8.62 -21.53 5.79
N THR A 131 7.66 -20.62 5.78
CA THR A 131 7.82 -19.35 5.07
C THR A 131 7.83 -18.21 6.07
N TYR A 132 8.57 -17.15 5.76
CA TYR A 132 8.62 -15.99 6.61
C TYR A 132 7.31 -15.19 6.57
N LEU A 133 6.90 -14.61 7.72
CA LEU A 133 5.80 -13.62 7.76
C LEU A 133 6.34 -12.20 7.93
N ASN A 134 7.24 -11.99 8.88
CA ASN A 134 7.84 -10.68 9.15
C ASN A 134 9.02 -10.41 8.20
N PRO A 135 9.03 -9.31 7.43
CA PRO A 135 10.13 -8.99 6.51
C PRO A 135 11.38 -8.45 7.21
N ILE A 136 11.29 -8.06 8.48
CA ILE A 136 12.42 -7.49 9.24
C ILE A 136 13.30 -8.63 9.76
N ARG A 137 14.52 -8.73 9.20
CA ARG A 137 15.50 -9.79 9.50
C ARG A 137 16.82 -9.26 10.06
N ILE A 138 16.90 -7.97 10.31
CA ILE A 138 18.12 -7.30 10.76
C ILE A 138 18.27 -7.51 12.26
N THR A 139 19.40 -8.04 12.70
CA THR A 139 19.70 -8.33 14.11
C THR A 139 20.93 -7.59 14.64
N ASN A 140 21.69 -6.94 13.76
CA ASN A 140 22.99 -6.32 14.06
C ASN A 140 22.91 -4.79 14.25
N LEU A 141 21.71 -4.21 14.27
CA LEU A 141 21.48 -2.78 14.52
C LEU A 141 20.71 -2.61 15.83
N ASN A 142 20.74 -1.40 16.39
CA ASN A 142 19.87 -1.05 17.51
C ASN A 142 18.40 -1.11 17.05
N ALA A 143 17.51 -1.56 17.94
CA ALA A 143 16.09 -1.71 17.64
C ALA A 143 15.45 -0.43 17.08
N GLN A 144 15.88 0.75 17.55
CA GLN A 144 15.34 2.04 17.13
C GLN A 144 15.75 2.45 15.70
N ASP A 145 16.88 1.93 15.19
CA ASP A 145 17.42 2.29 13.87
C ASP A 145 16.83 1.41 12.75
N ILE A 146 16.30 0.23 13.10
CA ILE A 146 15.79 -0.77 12.15
C ILE A 146 14.64 -0.23 11.28
N PRO A 147 13.60 0.47 11.81
CA PRO A 147 12.51 0.97 10.96
C PRO A 147 12.98 1.92 9.86
N ILE A 148 13.91 2.83 10.20
CA ILE A 148 14.47 3.80 9.25
C ILE A 148 15.32 3.07 8.23
N TYR A 149 16.21 2.17 8.68
CA TYR A 149 17.02 1.37 7.78
C TYR A 149 16.15 0.58 6.79
N PHE A 150 15.09 -0.09 7.27
CA PHE A 150 14.17 -0.86 6.45
C PHE A 150 13.45 0.02 5.41
N ALA A 151 13.03 1.24 5.81
CA ALA A 151 12.40 2.19 4.92
C ALA A 151 13.31 2.64 3.76
N PHE A 152 14.63 2.70 3.95
CA PHE A 152 15.57 3.13 2.91
C PHE A 152 16.28 1.99 2.16
N THR A 153 16.17 0.74 2.63
CA THR A 153 16.83 -0.43 2.02
C THR A 153 15.87 -1.40 1.34
N SER A 154 14.61 -1.45 1.76
CA SER A 154 13.59 -2.25 1.07
C SER A 154 13.15 -1.61 -0.24
N ILE A 155 12.81 -2.44 -1.24
CA ILE A 155 12.31 -1.96 -2.54
C ILE A 155 11.07 -1.09 -2.34
N ALA A 156 10.09 -1.56 -1.57
CA ALA A 156 8.86 -0.82 -1.32
C ALA A 156 9.12 0.47 -0.53
N GLY A 157 9.99 0.44 0.49
CA GLY A 157 10.33 1.62 1.28
C GLY A 157 11.01 2.71 0.45
N LEU A 158 12.12 2.37 -0.21
CA LEU A 158 12.93 3.34 -0.95
C LEU A 158 12.14 3.97 -2.11
N THR A 159 11.44 3.14 -2.89
CA THR A 159 10.57 3.64 -3.96
C THR A 159 9.42 4.48 -3.39
N GLY A 160 8.85 4.09 -2.25
CA GLY A 160 7.80 4.83 -1.54
C GLY A 160 8.24 6.25 -1.16
N VAL A 161 9.48 6.40 -0.67
CA VAL A 161 10.07 7.72 -0.37
C VAL A 161 10.23 8.55 -1.65
N ILE A 162 10.81 7.96 -2.71
CA ILE A 162 11.05 8.67 -3.97
C ILE A 162 9.75 9.15 -4.61
N ILE A 163 8.73 8.28 -4.73
CA ILE A 163 7.43 8.67 -5.32
C ILE A 163 6.69 9.71 -4.47
N THR A 164 6.82 9.64 -3.14
CA THR A 164 6.20 10.61 -2.23
C THR A 164 6.83 11.98 -2.39
N LEU A 165 8.17 12.06 -2.46
CA LEU A 165 8.88 13.32 -2.70
C LEU A 165 8.48 13.92 -4.06
N ALA A 166 8.43 13.11 -5.11
CA ALA A 166 7.95 13.56 -6.43
C ALA A 166 6.51 14.09 -6.35
N LEU A 167 5.61 13.39 -5.65
CA LEU A 167 4.22 13.80 -5.48
C LEU A 167 4.09 15.13 -4.71
N ILE A 168 4.83 15.29 -3.62
CA ILE A 168 4.83 16.53 -2.83
C ILE A 168 5.28 17.71 -3.70
N LEU A 169 6.37 17.56 -4.45
CA LEU A 169 6.87 18.59 -5.36
C LEU A 169 5.85 18.94 -6.45
N MET A 170 5.19 17.94 -7.06
CA MET A 170 4.15 18.18 -8.04
C MET A 170 2.93 18.91 -7.46
N ILE A 171 2.43 18.48 -6.29
CA ILE A 171 1.23 19.08 -5.67
C ILE A 171 1.50 20.52 -5.25
N THR A 172 2.62 20.74 -4.57
CA THR A 172 3.01 22.06 -4.04
C THR A 172 3.15 23.08 -5.17
N SER A 173 3.90 22.74 -6.23
CA SER A 173 4.08 23.63 -7.38
C SER A 173 2.79 23.86 -8.18
N SER A 174 1.85 22.91 -8.15
CA SER A 174 0.55 23.00 -8.83
C SER A 174 -0.47 23.87 -8.08
N MET A 175 -0.16 24.30 -6.85
CA MET A 175 -1.03 25.18 -6.08
C MET A 175 -1.23 26.51 -6.81
N GLU A 176 -2.45 27.07 -6.72
CA GLU A 176 -2.85 28.20 -7.56
C GLU A 176 -1.93 29.42 -7.44
N VAL A 177 -1.45 29.70 -6.23
CA VAL A 177 -0.53 30.80 -5.94
C VAL A 177 0.80 30.61 -6.68
N ILE A 178 1.37 29.41 -6.66
CA ILE A 178 2.66 29.13 -7.33
C ILE A 178 2.46 29.09 -8.83
N ARG A 179 1.50 28.32 -9.33
CA ARG A 179 1.25 28.13 -10.76
C ARG A 179 0.92 29.43 -11.51
N ARG A 180 0.24 30.39 -10.86
CA ARG A 180 -0.10 31.69 -11.48
C ARG A 180 1.09 32.66 -11.54
N ASN A 181 1.99 32.62 -10.56
CA ASN A 181 3.13 33.54 -10.47
C ASN A 181 4.43 32.97 -11.07
N TYR A 182 4.59 31.65 -11.05
CA TYR A 182 5.80 30.92 -11.44
C TYR A 182 5.44 29.70 -12.31
N PHE A 183 4.92 29.96 -13.51
CA PHE A 183 4.42 28.90 -14.38
C PHE A 183 5.49 27.89 -14.80
N GLU A 184 6.72 28.34 -15.06
CA GLU A 184 7.85 27.46 -15.40
C GLU A 184 8.13 26.45 -14.29
N VAL A 185 8.13 26.89 -13.02
CA VAL A 185 8.33 26.01 -11.86
C VAL A 185 7.26 24.92 -11.83
N PHE A 186 5.99 25.30 -12.00
CA PHE A 186 4.89 24.34 -12.15
C PHE A 186 5.18 23.37 -13.30
N TRP A 187 5.52 23.86 -14.49
CA TRP A 187 5.65 23.03 -15.67
C TRP A 187 6.78 22.00 -15.54
N TYR A 188 7.98 22.42 -15.12
CA TYR A 188 9.12 21.51 -14.96
C TYR A 188 8.90 20.49 -13.84
N THR A 189 8.38 20.92 -12.69
CA THR A 189 8.12 20.00 -11.57
C THR A 189 6.96 19.05 -11.85
N HIS A 190 5.95 19.45 -12.64
CA HIS A 190 4.84 18.56 -12.96
C HIS A 190 5.27 17.38 -13.86
N HIS A 191 6.35 17.51 -14.63
CA HIS A 191 6.94 16.40 -15.40
C HIS A 191 7.53 15.28 -14.54
N LEU A 192 7.69 15.50 -13.22
CA LEU A 192 8.00 14.43 -12.28
C LEU A 192 6.94 13.32 -12.25
N PHE A 193 5.80 13.50 -12.94
CA PHE A 193 4.83 12.42 -13.17
C PHE A 193 5.49 11.18 -13.81
N VAL A 194 6.52 11.36 -14.65
CA VAL A 194 7.27 10.24 -15.24
C VAL A 194 7.96 9.41 -14.17
N ILE A 195 8.65 10.07 -13.24
CA ILE A 195 9.32 9.42 -12.10
C ILE A 195 8.28 8.79 -11.17
N PHE A 196 7.18 9.50 -10.90
CA PHE A 196 6.08 9.02 -10.07
C PHE A 196 5.48 7.72 -10.61
N PHE A 197 5.13 7.66 -11.90
CA PHE A 197 4.53 6.46 -12.49
C PHE A 197 5.53 5.30 -12.63
N ALA A 198 6.78 5.57 -13.01
CA ALA A 198 7.82 4.55 -13.05
C ALA A 198 8.06 3.95 -11.65
N GLY A 199 8.17 4.82 -10.63
CA GLY A 199 8.32 4.39 -9.24
C GLY A 199 7.10 3.64 -8.72
N LEU A 200 5.88 4.04 -9.10
CA LEU A 200 4.64 3.37 -8.68
C LEU A 200 4.57 1.91 -9.17
N VAL A 201 5.01 1.63 -10.40
CA VAL A 201 5.09 0.26 -10.94
C VAL A 201 6.05 -0.58 -10.13
N ILE A 202 7.20 -0.04 -9.74
CA ILE A 202 8.23 -0.76 -8.97
C ILE A 202 7.81 -0.93 -7.50
N HIS A 203 7.14 0.08 -6.93
CA HIS A 203 6.76 0.13 -5.52
C HIS A 203 5.92 -1.08 -5.09
N GLY A 204 5.00 -1.51 -5.96
CA GLY A 204 4.13 -2.66 -5.71
C GLY A 204 4.81 -4.04 -5.80
N ILE A 205 6.01 -4.13 -6.38
CA ILE A 205 6.71 -5.42 -6.63
C ILE A 205 7.21 -6.05 -5.33
N GLY A 206 7.45 -5.24 -4.29
CA GLY A 206 8.09 -5.71 -3.06
C GLY A 206 7.36 -6.80 -2.27
N GLY A 207 6.06 -7.05 -2.53
CA GLY A 207 5.36 -8.23 -2.01
C GLY A 207 5.39 -8.41 -0.48
N ILE A 208 5.49 -7.33 0.30
CA ILE A 208 5.81 -7.40 1.74
C ILE A 208 4.71 -8.04 2.59
N VAL A 209 3.45 -7.83 2.24
CA VAL A 209 2.31 -8.33 3.02
C VAL A 209 1.96 -9.73 2.52
N ARG A 210 2.00 -10.70 3.44
CA ARG A 210 1.71 -12.11 3.16
C ARG A 210 0.41 -12.53 3.85
N ARG A 211 -0.24 -13.55 3.29
CA ARG A 211 -1.41 -14.24 3.85
C ARG A 211 -1.04 -15.68 4.13
N GLN A 212 -1.74 -16.31 5.07
CA GLN A 212 -1.62 -17.74 5.28
C GLN A 212 -2.22 -18.53 4.12
N SER A 213 -1.54 -19.59 3.67
CA SER A 213 -1.92 -20.43 2.54
C SER A 213 -2.41 -21.83 2.92
N ASP A 214 -1.98 -22.35 4.08
CA ASP A 214 -2.15 -23.72 4.54
C ASP A 214 -3.27 -23.89 5.58
N MET A 215 -4.36 -23.14 5.42
CA MET A 215 -5.47 -23.07 6.40
C MET A 215 -6.16 -24.42 6.68
N GLU A 216 -6.05 -25.39 5.76
CA GLU A 216 -6.63 -26.73 5.93
C GLU A 216 -5.78 -27.61 6.86
N GLU A 217 -4.45 -27.45 6.82
CA GLU A 217 -3.49 -28.24 7.59
C GLU A 217 -3.16 -27.56 8.92
N HIS A 218 -3.00 -26.23 8.91
CA HIS A 218 -2.72 -25.42 10.09
C HIS A 218 -3.99 -24.78 10.64
N ASN A 219 -4.63 -25.42 11.62
CA ASN A 219 -5.84 -24.89 12.24
C ASN A 219 -5.53 -23.78 13.25
N ILE A 220 -5.74 -22.53 12.83
CA ILE A 220 -5.50 -21.31 13.62
C ILE A 220 -6.14 -21.37 15.02
N THR A 221 -7.37 -21.92 15.14
CA THR A 221 -8.09 -21.90 16.43
C THR A 221 -7.41 -22.71 17.53
N ILE A 222 -6.61 -23.71 17.14
CA ILE A 222 -5.85 -24.56 18.05
C ILE A 222 -4.40 -24.06 18.10
N CYS A 223 -3.79 -23.85 16.94
CA CYS A 223 -2.35 -23.64 16.84
C CYS A 223 -1.88 -22.26 17.30
N LYS A 224 -2.75 -21.25 17.31
CA LYS A 224 -2.37 -19.91 17.82
C LYS A 224 -1.94 -19.93 19.30
N ASP A 225 -2.48 -20.85 20.11
CA ASP A 225 -2.24 -20.93 21.55
C ASP A 225 -1.09 -21.91 21.89
N GLN A 226 -0.50 -22.54 20.86
CA GLN A 226 0.55 -23.57 20.97
C GLN A 226 1.70 -23.27 20.01
N ALA A 227 2.15 -22.01 19.95
CA ALA A 227 3.21 -21.58 19.02
C ALA A 227 4.52 -22.36 19.20
N ASP A 228 4.83 -22.79 20.43
CA ASP A 228 6.01 -23.62 20.72
C ASP A 228 5.92 -25.04 20.14
N ASP A 229 4.72 -25.55 19.85
CA ASP A 229 4.50 -26.90 19.35
C ASP A 229 4.42 -26.97 17.81
N TRP A 230 4.52 -25.83 17.13
CA TRP A 230 4.51 -25.77 15.66
C TRP A 230 5.60 -26.65 15.05
N GLY A 231 5.18 -27.52 14.11
CA GLY A 231 6.05 -28.48 13.43
C GLY A 231 6.54 -29.62 14.32
N LYS A 232 6.19 -29.67 15.60
CA LYS A 232 6.51 -30.77 16.53
C LYS A 232 5.39 -31.79 16.62
N ILE A 233 4.14 -31.33 16.49
CA ILE A 233 2.93 -32.16 16.54
C ILE A 233 2.21 -32.15 15.19
N PRO A 234 1.57 -33.27 14.78
CA PRO A 234 0.86 -33.35 13.51
C PRO A 234 -0.37 -32.44 13.42
N GLU A 235 -0.96 -32.05 14.56
CA GLU A 235 -2.13 -31.17 14.62
C GLU A 235 -1.80 -29.69 14.31
N CYS A 236 -0.53 -29.31 14.46
CA CYS A 236 -0.04 -27.95 14.23
C CYS A 236 1.27 -28.00 13.43
N PRO A 237 1.21 -28.24 12.11
CA PRO A 237 2.36 -28.05 11.24
C PRO A 237 2.82 -26.58 11.27
N ASN A 238 4.02 -26.29 10.78
CA ASN A 238 4.46 -24.90 10.72
C ASN A 238 3.58 -24.11 9.74
N PRO A 239 3.14 -22.89 10.10
CA PRO A 239 2.28 -22.10 9.22
C PRO A 239 3.03 -21.64 7.97
N GLU A 240 2.36 -21.73 6.83
CA GLU A 240 2.84 -21.26 5.53
C GLU A 240 2.13 -19.98 5.06
N PHE A 241 2.90 -19.11 4.42
CA PHE A 241 2.53 -17.76 4.03
C PHE A 241 2.97 -17.49 2.60
N GLU A 242 2.09 -16.84 1.83
CA GLU A 242 2.33 -16.42 0.45
C GLU A 242 1.96 -14.94 0.25
N GLY A 243 2.59 -14.27 -0.72
CA GLY A 243 2.41 -12.83 -0.98
C GLY A 243 2.66 -12.45 -2.43
#